data_AF-A0A085FG88-F1
#
_entry.id   AF-A0A085FG88-F1
#
_cell.length_a   1.000
_cell.length_b   1.000
_cell.length_c   1.000
_cell.angle_alpha   90.00
_cell.angle_beta   90.00
_cell.angle_gamma   90.00
#
_symmetry.space_group_name_H-M   'P 1'
#
loop_
_entity.id
_entity.type
_entity.pdbx_description
1 polymer ?
#
loop_
_entity_poly.entity_id
_entity_poly.type
_entity_poly.pdbx_seq_one_letter_code
_entity_poly.pdbx_strand_id
1 'polypeptide(L)'
;MIVPDDIRALLRAHLADPASRWNLGTFGAIAEFMHPSNETVQLADKTHLLAATTAPGGIGFGGLTGVTPFASESATGQGRNHRIALCLPETARAMNRRTVLTELGPDRDALREQDREGLLFDVSLETSAERR
;
A
#
# COMPACT_ATOMS: atom_id res chain seq x y z
N MET A 1 -15.89 -7.57 13.80
CA MET A 1 -16.02 -6.64 12.66
C MET A 1 -15.15 -5.45 12.99
N ILE A 2 -14.05 -5.25 12.27
CA ILE A 2 -13.18 -4.07 12.47
C ILE A 2 -13.89 -2.91 11.78
N VAL A 3 -14.19 -1.83 12.50
CA VAL A 3 -14.84 -0.65 11.89
C VAL A 3 -13.81 0.19 11.13
N PRO A 4 -14.22 1.03 10.15
CA PRO A 4 -13.29 1.86 9.36
C PRO A 4 -12.33 2.73 10.19
N ASP A 5 -12.77 3.20 11.35
CA ASP A 5 -11.93 3.99 12.27
C ASP A 5 -10.83 3.14 12.93
N ASP A 6 -11.10 1.86 13.20
CA ASP A 6 -10.12 0.93 13.77
C ASP A 6 -9.02 0.60 12.75
N ILE A 7 -9.38 0.40 11.46
CA ILE A 7 -8.37 0.16 10.43
C ILE A 7 -7.54 1.42 10.17
N ARG A 8 -8.14 2.61 10.16
CA ARG A 8 -7.39 3.86 10.00
C ARG A 8 -6.40 4.06 11.15
N ALA A 9 -6.82 3.78 12.39
CA ALA A 9 -5.95 3.83 13.56
C ALA A 9 -4.80 2.81 13.46
N LEU A 10 -5.08 1.58 13.03
CA LEU A 10 -4.06 0.54 12.80
C LEU A 10 -3.03 0.98 11.75
N LEU A 11 -3.50 1.46 10.59
CA LEU A 11 -2.61 1.92 9.52
C LEU A 11 -1.79 3.13 9.97
N ARG A 12 -2.39 4.07 10.71
CA ARG A 12 -1.68 5.22 11.26
C ARG A 12 -0.54 4.79 12.19
N ALA A 13 -0.79 3.81 13.07
CA ALA A 13 0.24 3.28 13.95
C ALA A 13 1.40 2.64 13.18
N HIS A 14 1.10 1.80 12.18
CA HIS A 14 2.12 1.17 11.35
C HIS A 14 2.84 2.14 10.40
N LEU A 15 2.19 3.22 9.96
CA LEU A 15 2.85 4.26 9.17
C LEU A 15 3.82 5.08 10.01
N ALA A 16 3.61 5.19 11.32
CA ALA A 16 4.51 5.86 12.25
C ALA A 16 5.65 4.96 12.77
N ASP A 17 5.55 3.65 12.59
CA ASP A 17 6.49 2.66 13.12
C ASP A 17 7.64 2.39 12.13
N PRO A 18 8.90 2.70 12.48
CA PRO A 18 10.06 2.46 11.62
C PRO A 18 10.35 0.98 11.35
N ALA A 19 9.82 0.06 12.18
CA ALA A 19 9.97 -1.38 11.97
C ALA A 19 9.00 -1.93 10.91
N SER A 20 7.96 -1.17 10.58
CA SER A 20 6.94 -1.58 9.61
C SER A 20 7.47 -1.44 8.17
N ARG A 21 7.22 -2.47 7.37
CA ARG A 21 7.58 -2.53 5.94
C ARG A 21 6.32 -2.72 5.12
N TRP A 22 6.23 -2.00 4.01
CA TRP A 22 5.08 -2.00 3.13
C TRP A 22 5.51 -2.48 1.76
N ASN A 23 4.66 -3.29 1.13
CA ASN A 23 4.82 -3.68 -0.26
C ASN A 23 3.46 -3.72 -0.96
N LEU A 24 3.48 -3.44 -2.26
CA LEU A 24 2.34 -3.57 -3.16
C LEU A 24 2.85 -4.07 -4.51
N GLY A 25 2.19 -5.07 -5.06
CA GLY A 25 2.47 -5.55 -6.42
C GLY A 25 2.43 -7.07 -6.53
N THR A 26 3.07 -7.57 -7.60
CA THR A 26 3.17 -9.00 -7.91
C THR A 26 4.58 -9.32 -8.41
N PHE A 27 4.84 -10.59 -8.72
CA PHE A 27 6.12 -11.00 -9.31
C PHE A 27 6.44 -10.18 -10.58
N GLY A 28 7.60 -9.52 -10.58
CA GLY A 28 8.08 -8.68 -11.67
C GLY A 28 7.86 -7.17 -11.49
N ALA A 29 6.92 -6.75 -10.63
CA ALA A 29 6.70 -5.34 -10.30
C ALA A 29 6.22 -5.20 -8.85
N ILE A 30 7.10 -4.71 -7.99
CA ILE A 30 6.83 -4.50 -6.57
C ILE A 30 7.24 -3.07 -6.21
N ALA A 31 6.32 -2.33 -5.59
CA ALA A 31 6.59 -1.09 -4.90
C ALA A 31 6.79 -1.39 -3.41
N GLU A 32 7.80 -0.78 -2.80
CA GLU A 32 8.09 -0.93 -1.38
C GLU A 32 8.22 0.42 -0.70
N PHE A 33 7.81 0.48 0.56
CA PHE A 33 8.05 1.63 1.43
C PHE A 33 8.51 1.15 2.80
N MET A 34 9.59 1.75 3.28
CA MET A 34 10.12 1.57 4.63
C MET A 34 10.70 2.90 5.11
N HIS A 35 10.69 3.11 6.41
CA HIS A 35 11.27 4.31 7.00
C HIS A 35 12.77 4.33 6.76
N PRO A 36 13.32 5.38 6.12
CA PRO A 36 14.76 5.54 6.00
C PRO A 36 15.34 5.84 7.39
N SER A 37 16.52 5.28 7.69
CA SER A 37 17.16 5.45 9.00
C SER A 37 17.66 6.87 9.30
N ASN A 38 17.75 7.72 8.27
CA ASN A 38 18.39 9.03 8.31
C ASN A 38 17.49 10.18 7.84
N GLU A 39 16.18 9.95 7.67
CA GLU A 39 15.27 11.01 7.23
C GLU A 39 14.03 11.11 8.12
N THR A 40 13.41 12.27 8.05
CA THR A 40 12.14 12.51 8.76
C THR A 40 10.99 12.01 7.91
N VAL A 41 10.14 11.18 8.50
CA VAL A 41 8.85 10.81 7.90
C VAL A 41 7.82 11.87 8.25
N GLN A 42 7.20 12.45 7.21
CA GLN A 42 6.08 13.37 7.34
C GLN A 42 4.78 12.57 7.27
N LEU A 43 3.96 12.63 8.32
CA LEU A 43 2.65 11.97 8.36
C LEU A 43 1.55 12.96 8.01
N ALA A 44 0.70 12.58 7.05
CA ALA A 44 -0.53 13.30 6.73
C ALA A 44 -1.74 12.43 7.11
N ASP A 45 -2.59 12.93 7.99
CA ASP A 45 -3.82 12.23 8.40
C ASP A 45 -5.04 13.13 8.19
N LYS A 46 -5.59 13.08 6.98
CA LYS A 46 -6.74 13.86 6.51
C LYS A 46 -7.91 12.93 6.22
N THR A 47 -9.13 13.46 6.23
CA THR A 47 -10.38 12.68 6.04
C THR A 47 -10.36 11.72 4.83
N HIS A 48 -9.73 12.13 3.72
CA HIS A 48 -9.66 11.35 2.49
C HIS A 48 -8.26 10.81 2.17
N LEU A 49 -7.28 11.02 3.05
CA LEU A 49 -5.90 10.63 2.81
C LEU A 49 -5.18 10.35 4.13
N LEU A 50 -4.68 9.13 4.28
CA LEU A 50 -3.69 8.77 5.27
C LEU A 50 -2.39 8.43 4.56
N ALA A 51 -1.30 9.15 4.84
CA ALA A 51 -0.05 8.98 4.12
C ALA A 51 1.20 9.21 4.99
N ALA A 52 2.31 8.61 4.56
CA ALA A 52 3.65 8.86 5.04
C ALA A 52 4.55 9.24 3.85
N THR A 53 5.31 10.33 3.97
CA THR A 53 6.24 10.79 2.92
C THR A 53 7.63 11.05 3.47
N THR A 54 8.63 10.81 2.61
CA THR A 54 10.07 11.01 2.83
C THR A 54 10.67 11.71 1.60
N ALA A 55 11.97 12.00 1.62
CA ALA A 55 12.63 12.61 0.46
C ALA A 55 12.77 11.65 -0.75
N PRO A 56 12.85 10.31 -0.58
CA PRO A 56 12.80 9.36 -1.69
C PRO A 56 11.40 9.05 -2.23
N GLY A 57 10.36 9.04 -1.38
CA GLY A 57 9.03 8.61 -1.82
C GLY A 57 7.95 8.76 -0.76
N GLY A 58 6.86 8.03 -0.92
CA GLY A 58 5.80 7.96 0.08
C GLY A 58 4.83 6.82 -0.18
N ILE A 59 4.02 6.55 0.82
CA ILE A 59 2.89 5.62 0.74
C ILE A 59 1.63 6.37 1.20
N GLY A 60 0.52 6.13 0.50
CA GLY A 60 -0.75 6.79 0.76
C GLY A 60 -1.93 5.85 0.61
N PHE A 61 -2.93 6.04 1.46
CA PHE A 61 -4.20 5.34 1.44
C PHE A 61 -5.31 6.37 1.27
N GLY A 62 -6.15 6.15 0.25
CA GLY A 62 -7.40 6.89 0.07
C GLY A 62 -8.49 6.37 1.01
N GLY A 63 -9.73 6.30 0.52
CA GLY A 63 -10.85 5.75 1.28
C GLY A 63 -10.62 4.30 1.71
N LEU A 64 -10.80 4.02 3.00
CA LEU A 64 -10.59 2.70 3.61
C LEU A 64 -11.85 1.85 3.71
N THR A 65 -12.96 2.29 3.08
CA THR A 65 -14.23 1.59 3.12
C THR A 65 -14.11 0.19 2.54
N GLY A 66 -14.49 -0.83 3.33
CA GLY A 66 -14.46 -2.22 2.92
C GLY A 66 -13.08 -2.90 3.04
N VAL A 67 -12.03 -2.17 3.40
CA VAL A 67 -10.70 -2.77 3.65
C VAL A 67 -10.78 -3.69 4.87
N THR A 68 -10.37 -4.94 4.69
CA THR A 68 -10.32 -5.97 5.73
C THR A 68 -8.87 -6.42 5.92
N PRO A 69 -8.27 -6.24 7.10
CA PRO A 69 -6.92 -6.73 7.36
C PRO A 69 -6.95 -8.25 7.63
N PHE A 70 -6.02 -8.98 7.00
CA PHE A 70 -5.81 -10.41 7.23
C PHE A 70 -4.39 -10.66 7.72
N ALA A 71 -4.27 -11.05 9.00
CA ALA A 71 -2.99 -11.42 9.58
C ALA A 71 -2.59 -12.84 9.17
N SER A 72 -1.34 -13.01 8.78
CA SER A 72 -0.77 -14.33 8.50
C SER A 72 0.67 -14.42 8.99
N GLU A 73 1.09 -15.65 9.23
CA GLU A 73 2.44 -16.00 9.65
C GLU A 73 2.99 -17.07 8.69
N SER A 74 4.24 -16.91 8.29
CA SER A 74 4.95 -17.92 7.51
C SER A 74 6.28 -18.23 8.16
N ALA A 75 6.62 -19.52 8.31
CA ALA A 75 7.95 -19.94 8.71
C ALA A 75 8.97 -19.55 7.64
N THR A 76 10.05 -18.91 8.04
CA THR A 76 11.22 -18.63 7.21
C THR A 76 12.40 -19.43 7.79
N GLY A 77 13.41 -19.75 6.98
CA GLY A 77 14.58 -20.49 7.45
C GLY A 77 15.35 -19.84 8.60
N GLN A 78 15.01 -18.59 8.97
CA GLN A 78 15.62 -17.79 10.03
C GLN A 78 14.60 -17.33 11.10
N GLY A 79 13.35 -17.81 11.07
CA GLY A 79 12.33 -17.40 12.03
C GLY A 79 10.89 -17.49 11.52
N ARG A 80 10.03 -16.58 12.00
CA ARG A 80 8.64 -16.43 11.55
C ARG A 80 8.46 -15.02 11.00
N ASN A 81 7.86 -14.92 9.82
CA ASN A 81 7.49 -13.65 9.21
C ASN A 81 6.00 -13.40 9.44
N HIS A 82 5.67 -12.28 10.10
CA HIS A 82 4.30 -11.83 10.32
C HIS A 82 3.96 -10.75 9.30
N ARG A 83 2.81 -10.91 8.64
CA ARG A 83 2.33 -9.94 7.64
C ARG A 83 0.84 -9.72 7.78
N ILE A 84 0.41 -8.50 7.49
CA ILE A 84 -1.00 -8.13 7.39
C ILE A 84 -1.28 -7.79 5.92
N ALA A 85 -2.13 -8.56 5.27
CA ALA A 85 -2.65 -8.24 3.95
C ALA A 85 -3.87 -7.32 4.10
N LEU A 86 -3.94 -6.24 3.33
CA LEU A 86 -5.11 -5.38 3.25
C LEU A 86 -5.96 -5.84 2.06
N CYS A 87 -7.09 -6.48 2.35
CA CYS A 87 -7.94 -7.09 1.33
C CYS A 87 -9.22 -6.29 1.11
N LEU A 88 -9.71 -6.27 -0.12
CA LEU A 88 -11.03 -5.76 -0.49
C LEU A 88 -11.98 -6.93 -0.81
N PRO A 89 -13.31 -6.75 -0.65
CA PRO A 89 -14.29 -7.74 -1.11
C PRO A 89 -14.13 -8.00 -2.61
N GLU A 90 -14.46 -9.21 -3.06
CA GLU A 90 -14.32 -9.61 -4.46
C GLU A 90 -15.06 -8.67 -5.42
N THR A 91 -16.23 -8.17 -5.03
CA THR A 91 -17.02 -7.20 -5.80
C THR A 91 -16.34 -5.84 -5.97
N ALA A 92 -15.41 -5.49 -5.07
CA ALA A 92 -14.56 -4.30 -5.15
C ALA A 92 -13.15 -4.59 -5.69
N ARG A 93 -12.77 -5.87 -5.82
CA ARG A 93 -11.46 -6.33 -6.34
C ARG A 93 -11.29 -6.05 -7.84
N ALA A 94 -12.40 -5.88 -8.55
CA ALA A 94 -12.43 -5.48 -9.95
C ALA A 94 -12.11 -3.99 -10.10
N MET A 95 -10.85 -3.60 -9.85
CA MET A 95 -10.30 -2.37 -10.40
C MET A 95 -10.18 -2.50 -11.94
N ASN A 96 -9.24 -1.81 -12.58
CA ASN A 96 -9.08 -1.82 -14.04
C ASN A 96 -8.80 -3.20 -14.68
N ARG A 97 -8.60 -4.28 -13.88
CA ARG A 97 -8.30 -5.66 -14.31
C ARG A 97 -7.24 -5.72 -15.42
N ARG A 98 -6.20 -4.91 -15.27
CA ARG A 98 -5.11 -4.86 -16.24
C ARG A 98 -4.25 -6.10 -16.06
N THR A 99 -3.88 -6.72 -17.17
CA THR A 99 -3.05 -7.94 -17.18
C THR A 99 -1.56 -7.62 -17.33
N VAL A 100 -1.21 -6.35 -17.57
CA VAL A 100 0.16 -5.87 -17.75
C VAL A 100 0.35 -4.55 -17.00
N LEU A 101 1.60 -4.30 -16.58
CA LEU A 101 2.00 -3.01 -15.99
C LEU A 101 1.63 -1.92 -16.98
N THR A 102 0.80 -0.97 -16.57
CA THR A 102 0.29 0.05 -17.50
C THR A 102 0.57 1.45 -16.98
N GLU A 103 1.23 2.23 -17.82
CA GLU A 103 1.36 3.68 -17.65
C GLU A 103 -0.02 4.35 -17.76
N LEU A 104 -0.33 5.23 -16.82
CA LEU A 104 -1.57 6.01 -16.75
C LEU A 104 -1.36 7.49 -17.13
N GLY A 105 -0.13 7.87 -17.43
CA GLY A 105 0.30 9.26 -17.63
C GLY A 105 0.80 9.91 -16.34
N PRO A 106 0.91 11.26 -16.29
CA PRO A 106 1.44 11.97 -15.13
C PRO A 106 0.62 11.79 -13.84
N ASP A 107 1.28 11.62 -12.68
CA ASP A 107 0.66 11.48 -11.37
C ASP A 107 0.24 12.83 -10.77
N ARG A 108 -0.80 13.45 -11.33
CA ARG A 108 -1.25 14.79 -10.88
C ARG A 108 -1.65 14.86 -9.40
N ASP A 109 -1.99 13.72 -8.81
CA ASP A 109 -2.41 13.59 -7.42
C ASP A 109 -1.29 13.05 -6.51
N ALA A 110 -0.04 13.03 -6.97
CA ALA A 110 1.10 12.55 -6.21
C ALA A 110 1.19 13.23 -4.84
N LEU A 111 1.60 12.44 -3.84
CA LEU A 111 1.72 12.88 -2.44
C LEU A 111 2.67 14.07 -2.25
N ARG A 112 3.65 14.19 -3.15
CA ARG A 112 4.67 15.24 -3.14
C ARG A 112 4.57 16.03 -4.44
N GLU A 113 4.61 17.35 -4.33
CA GLU A 113 4.46 18.26 -5.47
C GLU A 113 5.45 17.94 -6.59
N GLN A 114 6.71 17.66 -6.24
CA GLN A 114 7.77 17.39 -7.21
C GLN A 114 7.57 16.10 -8.02
N ASP A 115 6.72 15.18 -7.56
CA ASP A 115 6.46 13.92 -8.25
C ASP A 115 5.30 14.04 -9.26
N ARG A 116 4.59 15.18 -9.30
CA ARG A 116 3.32 15.27 -10.05
C ARG A 116 3.43 15.20 -11.57
N GLU A 117 4.63 15.44 -12.10
CA GLU A 117 4.93 15.24 -13.52
C GLU A 117 5.47 13.83 -13.82
N GLY A 118 5.73 13.03 -12.79
CA GLY A 118 6.21 11.65 -12.92
C GLY A 118 5.15 10.73 -13.49
N LEU A 119 5.58 9.69 -14.21
CA LEU A 119 4.67 8.70 -14.78
C LEU A 119 4.08 7.79 -13.70
N LEU A 120 2.76 7.73 -13.65
CA LEU A 120 1.99 6.82 -12.81
C LEU A 120 1.82 5.47 -13.51
N PHE A 121 2.02 4.39 -12.76
CA PHE A 121 1.82 3.03 -13.25
C PHE A 121 0.79 2.29 -12.39
N ASP A 122 -0.15 1.60 -13.04
CA ASP A 122 -1.02 0.64 -12.38
C ASP A 122 -0.30 -0.70 -12.24
N VAL A 123 0.04 -1.06 -11.00
CA VAL A 123 0.68 -2.34 -10.64
C VAL A 123 -0.32 -3.43 -10.26
N SER A 124 -1.63 -3.14 -10.34
CA SER A 124 -2.70 -4.10 -10.03
C SER A 124 -2.81 -5.11 -11.17
N LEU A 125 -1.97 -6.13 -11.15
CA LEU A 125 -2.02 -7.19 -12.14
C LEU A 125 -3.06 -8.23 -11.77
N GLU A 126 -4.00 -8.49 -12.69
CA GLU A 126 -4.85 -9.66 -12.60
C GLU A 126 -3.95 -10.90 -12.67
N THR A 127 -3.82 -11.61 -11.54
CA THR A 127 -3.26 -12.95 -11.56
C THR A 127 -4.32 -13.89 -12.10
N SER A 128 -4.20 -14.26 -13.38
CA SER A 128 -4.92 -15.40 -13.92
C SER A 128 -4.48 -16.66 -13.16
N ALA A 129 -5.36 -17.14 -12.28
CA ALA A 129 -5.30 -18.41 -11.56
C ALA A 129 -4.21 -18.59 -10.47
N GLU A 130 -4.62 -18.40 -9.22
CA GLU A 130 -4.53 -19.51 -8.26
C GLU A 130 -5.95 -19.86 -7.83
N ARG A 131 -6.61 -20.72 -8.62
CA ARG A 131 -7.70 -21.55 -8.09
C ARG A 131 -7.07 -22.48 -7.06
N ARG A 132 -7.38 -22.27 -5.79
CA ARG A 132 -7.42 -23.34 -4.79
C ARG A 132 -8.77 -23.27 -4.09
#